data_AF-Q9Z5E4-F1
#
_entry.id   AF-Q9Z5E4-F1
#
_cell.length_a   1.000
_cell.length_b   1.000
_cell.length_c   1.000
_cell.angle_alpha   90.00
_cell.angle_beta   90.00
_cell.angle_gamma   90.00
#
_symmetry.space_group_name_H-M   'P 1'
#
loop_
_entity.id
_entity.type
_entity.pdbx_description
1 polymer ?
#
loop_
_entity_poly.entity_id
_entity_poly.type
_entity_poly.pdbx_seq_one_letter_code
_entity_poly.pdbx_strand_id
1 'polypeptide(L)'
;NKNLIPFNYIRGSLDFSKEIYKNEYKINVFDDISIFEIKKHGLLKNIIGGQRGFNADIKYAPKRRIAGNKLNIFLCNEDISFVRFCKKNKEMGGKEYEYIEKNCIFFNVKEKLYKEND
;
A
#
# COMPACT_ATOMS: atom_id res chain seq x y z
N ASN A 1 26.82 -9.68 10.37
CA ASN A 1 26.25 -8.61 9.53
C ASN A 1 24.86 -9.02 9.05
N LYS A 2 23.79 -8.48 9.65
CA LYS A 2 22.45 -8.64 9.08
C LYS A 2 22.38 -7.74 7.84
N ASN A 3 22.42 -8.33 6.65
CA ASN A 3 22.10 -7.60 5.42
C ASN A 3 20.61 -7.22 5.48
N LEU A 4 20.33 -5.99 5.91
CA LEU A 4 18.98 -5.45 5.91
C LEU A 4 18.58 -5.16 4.46
N ILE A 5 17.45 -5.71 4.03
CA ILE A 5 16.87 -5.38 2.73
C ILE A 5 16.24 -3.98 2.85
N PRO A 6 16.66 -2.98 2.08
CA PRO A 6 16.07 -1.65 2.15
C PRO A 6 14.64 -1.67 1.62
N PHE A 7 13.76 -0.90 2.26
CA PHE A 7 12.35 -0.77 1.90
C PHE A 7 11.89 0.67 2.01
N ASN A 8 10.87 1.03 1.23
CA ASN A 8 10.17 2.29 1.40
C ASN A 8 9.16 2.14 2.54
N TYR A 9 9.07 3.12 3.43
CA TYR A 9 8.04 3.19 4.46
C TYR A 9 7.22 4.46 4.24
N ILE A 10 5.97 4.29 3.83
CA ILE A 10 5.03 5.40 3.57
C ILE A 10 3.94 5.31 4.63
N ARG A 11 3.71 6.41 5.34
CA ARG A 11 2.72 6.48 6.43
C ARG A 11 1.80 7.67 6.31
N GLY A 12 0.50 7.46 6.56
CA GLY A 12 -0.53 8.50 6.67
C GLY A 12 -0.95 9.19 5.37
N SER A 13 -0.04 9.39 4.41
CA SER A 13 -0.37 9.91 3.08
C SER A 13 0.55 9.33 2.00
N LEU A 14 0.05 9.27 0.76
CA LEU A 14 0.82 8.78 -0.40
C LEU A 14 1.82 9.84 -0.88
N ASP A 15 3.01 9.86 -0.28
CA ASP A 15 4.13 10.67 -0.76
C ASP A 15 5.15 9.83 -1.54
N PHE A 16 5.28 10.14 -2.83
CA PHE A 16 6.25 9.54 -3.73
C PHE A 16 7.39 10.50 -4.10
N SER A 17 7.66 11.52 -3.28
CA SER A 17 8.79 12.44 -3.42
C SER A 17 10.14 11.70 -3.39
N LYS A 18 11.19 12.28 -3.97
CA LYS A 18 12.53 11.65 -3.99
C LYS A 18 13.13 11.51 -2.59
N GLU A 19 12.68 12.33 -1.64
CA GLU A 19 13.10 12.30 -0.25
C GLU A 19 12.55 11.05 0.44
N ILE A 20 11.23 10.83 0.33
CA ILE A 20 10.54 9.74 1.03
C ILE A 20 10.61 8.40 0.29
N TYR A 21 10.56 8.42 -1.04
CA TYR A 21 10.42 7.21 -1.86
C TYR A 21 11.63 6.95 -2.77
N LYS A 22 12.14 5.71 -2.77
CA LYS A 22 13.26 5.24 -3.58
C LYS A 22 12.81 4.19 -4.60
N ASN A 23 13.11 4.45 -5.88
CA ASN A 23 12.69 3.56 -6.99
C ASN A 23 13.49 2.26 -7.03
N GLU A 24 14.69 2.28 -6.46
CA GLU A 24 15.62 1.15 -6.36
C GLU A 24 15.13 0.09 -5.35
N TYR A 25 14.36 0.47 -4.33
CA TYR A 25 13.91 -0.46 -3.28
C TYR A 25 12.79 -1.36 -3.77
N LYS A 26 12.88 -2.67 -3.50
CA LYS A 26 11.93 -3.67 -4.02
C LYS A 26 10.71 -3.88 -3.14
N ILE A 27 10.73 -3.37 -1.91
CA ILE A 27 9.68 -3.53 -0.93
C ILE A 27 9.14 -2.14 -0.57
N ASN A 28 7.81 -2.01 -0.53
CA ASN A 28 7.12 -0.86 0.03
C ASN A 28 6.25 -1.34 1.19
N VAL A 29 6.34 -0.64 2.31
CA VAL A 29 5.45 -0.79 3.46
C VAL A 29 4.57 0.46 3.50
N PHE A 30 3.27 0.24 3.38
CA PHE A 30 2.25 1.28 3.52
C PHE A 30 1.61 1.11 4.89
N ASP A 31 1.91 2.02 5.80
CA ASP A 31 1.38 2.04 7.15
C ASP A 31 0.26 3.07 7.26
N ASP A 32 -0.90 2.65 7.76
CA ASP A 32 -2.06 3.51 7.96
C ASP A 32 -2.53 4.21 6.67
N ILE A 33 -2.43 3.49 5.53
CA ILE A 33 -2.93 3.94 4.23
C ILE A 33 -4.17 3.13 3.85
N SER A 34 -5.32 3.80 3.82
CA SER A 34 -6.58 3.16 3.45
C SER A 34 -6.69 2.92 1.94
N ILE A 35 -7.50 1.94 1.56
CA ILE A 35 -7.83 1.69 0.15
C ILE A 35 -8.56 2.87 -0.51
N PHE A 36 -9.31 3.65 0.26
CA PHE A 36 -10.00 4.85 -0.24
C PHE A 36 -9.00 5.93 -0.64
N GLU A 37 -7.91 6.10 0.10
CA GLU A 37 -6.83 7.02 -0.27
C GLU A 37 -6.16 6.58 -1.57
N ILE A 38 -5.84 5.30 -1.71
CA ILE A 38 -5.28 4.74 -2.95
C ILE A 38 -6.22 4.97 -4.14
N LYS A 39 -7.53 4.74 -3.93
CA LYS A 39 -8.55 4.94 -4.96
C LYS A 39 -8.75 6.40 -5.34
N LYS A 40 -8.76 7.31 -4.36
CA LYS A 40 -8.87 8.76 -4.57
C LYS A 40 -7.76 9.27 -5.50
N HIS A 41 -6.58 8.65 -5.43
CA HIS A 41 -5.46 8.96 -6.32
C HIS A 41 -5.45 8.15 -7.64
N GLY A 42 -6.46 7.31 -7.89
CA GLY A 42 -6.52 6.46 -9.10
C GLY A 42 -5.43 5.38 -9.14
N LEU A 43 -4.85 5.03 -7.99
CA LEU A 43 -3.66 4.18 -7.90
C LEU A 43 -3.98 2.72 -7.55
N LEU A 44 -5.26 2.32 -7.46
CA LEU A 44 -5.65 0.98 -7.03
C LEU A 44 -4.95 -0.11 -7.85
N LYS A 45 -5.07 -0.09 -9.18
CA LYS A 45 -4.42 -1.09 -10.04
C LYS A 45 -2.89 -0.96 -10.06
N ASN A 46 -2.39 0.27 -9.89
CA ASN A 46 -0.96 0.56 -9.95
C ASN A 46 -0.23 0.05 -8.71
N ILE A 47 -0.82 0.17 -7.52
CA ILE A 47 -0.21 -0.29 -6.26
C ILE A 47 -0.59 -1.74 -5.97
N ILE A 48 -1.85 -2.15 -6.17
CA ILE A 48 -2.26 -3.53 -5.86
C ILE A 48 -1.75 -4.51 -6.92
N GLY A 49 -1.85 -4.17 -8.20
CA GLY A 49 -1.33 -4.99 -9.29
C GLY A 49 0.15 -4.80 -9.56
N GLY A 50 0.68 -3.58 -9.41
CA GLY A 50 2.12 -3.32 -9.30
C GLY A 50 3.00 -3.53 -10.53
N GLN A 51 2.55 -4.22 -11.59
CA GLN A 51 3.48 -4.80 -12.58
C GLN A 51 4.25 -3.79 -13.44
N ARG A 52 3.61 -2.74 -13.97
CA ARG A 52 4.21 -1.86 -15.01
C ARG A 52 4.70 -0.49 -14.51
N GLY A 53 4.59 -0.22 -13.21
CA GLY A 53 4.87 1.10 -12.63
C GLY A 53 3.84 2.14 -13.04
N PHE A 54 3.96 3.35 -12.54
CA PHE A 54 2.98 4.42 -12.73
C PHE A 54 3.60 5.82 -12.62
N ASN A 55 2.91 6.85 -13.11
CA ASN A 55 3.32 8.23 -12.87
C ASN A 55 2.57 8.75 -11.63
N ALA A 56 3.32 9.25 -10.65
CA ALA A 56 2.79 9.89 -9.46
C ALA A 56 2.87 11.41 -9.60
N ASP A 57 1.78 12.08 -9.24
CA ASP A 57 1.77 13.52 -9.06
C ASP A 57 2.39 13.86 -7.70
N ILE A 58 3.38 14.75 -7.71
CA ILE A 58 4.11 15.15 -6.50
C ILE A 58 3.76 16.61 -6.20
N LYS A 59 3.41 16.88 -4.94
CA LYS A 59 3.08 18.23 -4.52
C LYS A 59 4.29 19.15 -4.73
N TYR A 60 4.09 20.25 -5.46
CA TYR A 60 5.12 21.25 -5.77
C TYR A 60 6.38 20.72 -6.49
N ALA A 61 6.28 19.57 -7.17
CA ALA A 61 7.39 19.03 -7.94
C ALA A 61 6.91 18.43 -9.27
N PRO A 62 7.80 18.23 -10.25
CA PRO A 62 7.45 17.52 -11.48
C PRO A 62 6.92 16.11 -11.20
N LYS A 63 6.03 15.62 -12.08
CA LYS A 63 5.53 14.24 -12.03
C LYS A 63 6.69 13.26 -12.00
N ARG A 64 6.57 12.20 -11.20
CA ARG A 64 7.61 11.20 -11.03
C ARG A 64 7.16 9.83 -11.53
N ARG A 65 8.00 9.16 -12.32
CA ARG A 65 7.79 7.75 -12.66
C ARG A 65 8.16 6.86 -11.48
N ILE A 66 7.20 6.10 -10.98
CA ILE A 66 7.36 5.07 -9.96
C ILE A 66 7.57 3.73 -10.64
N ALA A 67 8.64 3.04 -10.24
CA ALA A 67 8.96 1.72 -10.78
C ALA A 67 7.91 0.69 -10.34
N GLY A 68 7.53 -0.20 -11.27
CA GLY A 68 6.69 -1.35 -10.96
C GLY A 68 7.48 -2.52 -10.38
N ASN A 69 6.81 -3.67 -10.31
CA ASN A 69 7.36 -4.95 -9.86
C ASN A 69 8.00 -4.82 -8.46
N LYS A 70 7.20 -4.35 -7.50
CA LYS A 70 7.56 -4.18 -6.09
C LYS A 70 6.61 -4.98 -5.23
N LEU A 71 7.14 -5.55 -4.14
CA LEU A 71 6.33 -6.14 -3.09
C LEU A 71 5.73 -5.01 -2.26
N ASN A 72 4.40 -4.96 -2.16
CA ASN A 72 3.69 -3.99 -1.34
C ASN A 72 3.10 -4.70 -0.12
N ILE A 73 3.44 -4.21 1.06
CA ILE A 73 2.95 -4.69 2.35
C ILE A 73 2.08 -3.57 2.93
N PHE A 74 0.85 -3.89 3.30
CA PHE A 74 -0.05 -2.95 3.94
C PHE A 74 -0.19 -3.30 5.41
N LEU A 75 0.16 -2.35 6.26
CA LEU A 75 -0.10 -2.41 7.70
C LEU A 75 -1.31 -1.52 7.95
N CYS A 76 -2.41 -2.13 8.40
CA CYS A 76 -3.67 -1.43 8.57
C CYS A 76 -4.42 -1.96 9.79
N ASN A 77 -5.09 -1.06 10.49
CA ASN A 77 -5.98 -1.40 11.60
C ASN A 77 -7.36 -1.80 11.07
N GLU A 78 -8.23 -2.30 11.96
CA GLU A 78 -9.53 -2.85 11.60
C GLU A 78 -10.48 -1.82 10.93
N ASP A 79 -10.36 -0.54 11.28
CA ASP A 79 -11.13 0.57 10.74
C ASP A 79 -10.88 0.81 9.24
N ILE A 80 -9.64 0.62 8.78
CA ILE A 80 -9.22 0.76 7.38
C ILE A 80 -8.90 -0.58 6.70
N SER A 81 -9.39 -1.70 7.27
CA SER A 81 -9.14 -3.05 6.79
C SER A 81 -9.56 -3.29 5.34
N PHE A 82 -8.64 -3.82 4.54
CA PHE A 82 -8.90 -4.20 3.16
C PHE A 82 -9.85 -5.40 3.05
N VAL A 83 -9.82 -6.32 4.04
CA VAL A 83 -10.76 -7.45 4.11
C VAL A 83 -12.18 -6.94 4.31
N ARG A 84 -12.35 -5.98 5.25
CA ARG A 84 -13.66 -5.36 5.50
C ARG A 84 -14.15 -4.58 4.28
N PHE A 85 -13.26 -3.89 3.58
CA PHE A 85 -13.58 -3.27 2.31
C PHE A 85 -14.08 -4.28 1.28
N CYS A 86 -13.34 -5.38 1.05
CA CYS A 86 -13.70 -6.40 0.06
C CYS A 86 -15.08 -7.01 0.35
N LYS A 87 -15.35 -7.34 1.62
CA LYS A 87 -16.68 -7.82 2.06
C LYS A 87 -17.80 -6.84 1.73
N LYS A 88 -17.67 -5.57 2.15
CA LYS A 88 -18.69 -4.54 1.86
C LYS A 88 -18.85 -4.28 0.37
N ASN A 89 -17.75 -4.21 -0.37
CA ASN A 89 -17.75 -4.01 -1.82
C ASN A 89 -18.56 -5.12 -2.51
N LYS A 90 -18.36 -6.38 -2.09
CA LYS A 90 -19.12 -7.53 -2.58
C LYS A 90 -20.60 -7.46 -2.21
N GLU A 91 -20.93 -7.16 -0.96
CA GLU A 91 -22.33 -7.03 -0.48
C GLU A 91 -23.11 -5.94 -1.24
N MET A 92 -22.42 -4.88 -1.67
CA MET A 92 -23.00 -3.79 -2.46
C MET A 92 -23.00 -4.06 -3.98
N GLY A 93 -22.61 -5.26 -4.43
CA GLY A 93 -22.54 -5.61 -5.86
C GLY A 93 -21.37 -4.97 -6.62
N GLY A 94 -20.37 -4.44 -5.90
CA GLY A 94 -19.12 -3.97 -6.47
C GLY A 94 -18.24 -5.12 -7.00
N LYS A 95 -17.24 -4.78 -7.83
CA LYS A 95 -16.32 -5.75 -8.46
C LYS A 95 -14.85 -5.53 -8.09
N GLU A 96 -14.56 -4.55 -7.25
CA GLU A 96 -13.18 -4.22 -6.88
C GLU A 96 -12.60 -5.29 -5.95
N TYR A 97 -13.44 -5.91 -5.11
CA TYR A 97 -13.04 -7.00 -4.23
C TYR A 97 -12.37 -8.15 -5.01
N GLU A 98 -12.90 -8.54 -6.18
CA GLU A 98 -12.35 -9.62 -7.01
C GLU A 98 -10.91 -9.32 -7.44
N TYR A 99 -10.65 -8.08 -7.82
CA TYR A 99 -9.32 -7.66 -8.23
C TYR A 99 -8.35 -7.67 -7.04
N ILE A 100 -8.77 -7.16 -5.89
CA ILE A 100 -7.91 -7.09 -4.70
C ILE A 100 -7.62 -8.49 -4.18
N GLU A 101 -8.64 -9.34 -4.01
CA GLU A 101 -8.49 -10.72 -3.52
C GLU A 101 -7.63 -11.57 -4.46
N LYS A 102 -7.64 -11.31 -5.77
CA LYS A 102 -6.77 -12.00 -6.73
C LYS A 102 -5.30 -11.56 -6.65
N ASN A 103 -5.01 -10.35 -6.18
CA ASN A 103 -3.65 -9.78 -6.17
C ASN A 103 -3.05 -9.63 -4.76
N CYS A 104 -3.81 -9.88 -3.70
CA CYS A 104 -3.39 -9.72 -2.32
C CYS A 104 -3.48 -11.04 -1.54
N ILE A 105 -2.59 -11.17 -0.56
CA ILE A 105 -2.69 -12.19 0.49
C ILE A 105 -2.99 -11.44 1.80
N PHE A 106 -3.99 -11.91 2.54
CA PHE A 106 -4.42 -11.28 3.78
C PHE A 106 -3.95 -12.08 4.99
N PHE A 107 -3.32 -11.38 5.93
CA PHE A 107 -2.95 -11.92 7.23
C PHE A 107 -3.59 -11.07 8.32
N ASN A 108 -4.26 -11.72 9.27
CA ASN A 108 -4.79 -11.05 10.45
C ASN A 108 -3.90 -11.37 11.65
N VAL A 109 -3.33 -10.34 12.27
CA VAL A 109 -2.51 -10.48 13.47
C VAL A 109 -3.38 -10.15 14.68
N LYS A 110 -3.59 -11.14 15.55
CA LYS A 110 -4.43 -10.99 16.75
C LYS A 110 -3.71 -10.34 17.92
N GLU A 111 -2.39 -10.44 17.93
CA GLU A 111 -1.54 -9.97 19.02
C GLU A 111 -0.94 -8.60 18.69
N LYS A 112 -0.61 -7.80 19.72
CA LYS A 112 0.10 -6.54 19.53
C LYS A 112 1.48 -6.83 18.93
N LEU A 113 1.83 -6.11 17.86
CA LEU A 113 3.16 -6.17 17.24
C LEU A 113 4.21 -5.34 18.00
N TYR A 114 3.80 -4.64 19.05
CA TYR A 114 4.67 -3.88 19.94
C TYR A 114 4.60 -4.46 21.35
N LYS A 115 5.70 -4.31 22.09
CA LYS A 115 5.70 -4.55 23.53
C LYS A 115 5.15 -3.29 24.19
N GLU A 116 4.22 -3.44 25.13
CA GLU A 116 4.00 -2.35 26.09
C GLU A 116 5.31 -2.17 26.85
N ASN A 117 5.81 -0.93 26.90
CA ASN A 117 6.91 -0.64 27.80
C ASN A 117 6.34 -0.78 29.21
N ASP A 118 6.97 -1.60 30.06
CA ASP A 118 6.74 -1.60 31.49
C ASP A 118 7.00 -0.21 32.09
#